data_AF-A0A485CPD5-F1
#
_entry.id   AF-A0A485CPD5-F1
#
_cell.length_a   1.000
_cell.length_b   1.000
_cell.length_c   1.000
_cell.angle_alpha   90.00
_cell.angle_beta   90.00
_cell.angle_gamma   90.00
#
_symmetry.space_group_name_H-M   'P 1'
#
loop_
_entity.id
_entity.type
_entity.pdbx_description
1 polymer ?
#
loop_
_entity_poly.entity_id
_entity_poly.type
_entity_poly.pdbx_seq_one_letter_code
_entity_poly.pdbx_strand_id
1 'polypeptide(L)' 'MAFGFQAHDMPWLRGHGIQLDRWGQIRTGGPGRGTTQTDNDKIFAGGDAVHGADLVVTAMVAGRQAAHEMLALFRNKEGV' A
#
# COMPACT_ATOMS: atom_id res chain seq x y z
N MET A 1 29.68 -6.26 -0.88
CA MET A 1 28.89 -6.32 0.37
C MET A 1 27.42 -6.42 0.01
N ALA A 2 26.60 -7.14 0.77
CA ALA A 2 25.18 -7.38 0.50
C ALA A 2 24.34 -7.13 1.75
N PHE A 3 24.04 -5.86 2.04
CA PHE A 3 23.36 -5.44 3.27
C PHE A 3 21.83 -5.36 3.15
N GLY A 4 21.28 -5.55 1.95
CA GLY A 4 19.85 -5.40 1.68
C GLY A 4 19.47 -3.96 1.33
N PHE A 5 18.19 -3.64 1.55
CA PHE A 5 17.57 -2.37 1.13
C PHE A 5 16.76 -1.76 2.27
N GLN A 6 16.67 -0.42 2.25
CA GLN A 6 15.80 0.36 3.11
C GLN A 6 14.88 1.22 2.22
N ALA A 7 13.69 1.56 2.71
CA ALA A 7 12.84 2.52 2.03
C ALA A 7 13.61 3.85 1.83
N HIS A 8 13.57 4.34 0.60
CA HIS A 8 14.12 5.65 0.27
C HIS A 8 13.07 6.73 0.54
N ASP A 9 13.51 7.97 0.71
CA ASP A 9 12.59 9.10 0.81
C ASP A 9 11.73 9.21 -0.44
N MET A 10 10.41 9.35 -0.26
CA MET A 10 9.43 9.55 -1.33
C MET A 10 8.79 10.95 -1.23
N PRO A 11 9.51 12.06 -1.55
CA PRO A 11 8.96 13.41 -1.42
C PRO A 11 7.68 13.66 -2.20
N TRP A 12 7.50 12.93 -3.31
CA TRP A 12 6.31 12.99 -4.15
C TRP A 12 5.03 12.47 -3.47
N LEU A 13 5.15 11.73 -2.35
CA LEU A 13 4.00 11.33 -1.52
C LEU A 13 3.53 12.42 -0.56
N ARG A 14 4.34 13.46 -0.33
CA ARG A 14 4.00 14.54 0.61
C ARG A 14 2.73 15.26 0.16
N GLY A 15 1.82 15.51 1.10
CA GLY A 15 0.56 16.20 0.82
C GLY A 15 -0.55 15.30 0.28
N HIS A 16 -0.28 14.02 -0.01
CA HIS A 16 -1.30 13.07 -0.47
C HIS A 16 -2.04 12.33 0.65
N GLY A 17 -1.82 12.70 1.93
CA GLY A 17 -2.51 12.07 3.06
C GLY A 17 -2.13 10.59 3.29
N ILE A 18 -0.94 10.18 2.84
CA ILE A 18 -0.40 8.84 3.08
C ILE A 18 0.53 8.89 4.29
N GLN A 19 0.36 8.00 5.27
CA GLN A 19 1.29 7.88 6.38
C GLN A 19 2.39 6.85 6.07
N LEU A 20 3.58 7.12 6.56
CA LEU A 20 4.70 6.19 6.56
C LEU A 20 4.91 5.64 7.97
N ASP A 21 5.46 4.45 8.07
CA ASP A 21 5.88 3.87 9.34
C ASP A 21 7.27 4.38 9.76
N ARG A 22 7.78 3.86 10.89
CA ARG A 22 9.10 4.27 11.42
C ARG A 22 10.28 3.90 10.51
N TRP A 23 10.08 3.01 9.53
CA TRP A 23 11.08 2.53 8.58
C TRP A 23 10.95 3.21 7.21
N GLY A 24 9.98 4.11 7.03
CA GLY A 24 9.71 4.79 5.77
C GLY A 24 8.83 3.97 4.81
N GLN A 25 8.25 2.86 5.25
CA GLN A 25 7.32 2.05 4.46
C GLN A 25 5.93 2.66 4.49
N ILE A 26 5.16 2.48 3.41
CA ILE A 26 3.79 2.98 3.30
C ILE A 26 2.89 2.19 4.25
N ARG A 27 2.14 2.90 5.11
CA ARG A 27 1.16 2.26 5.97
C ARG A 27 -0.12 1.96 5.18
N THR A 28 -0.58 0.73 5.31
CA THR A 28 -1.85 0.26 4.74
C THR A 28 -2.71 -0.43 5.80
N GLY A 29 -3.99 -0.63 5.48
CA GLY A 29 -4.94 -1.24 6.38
C GLY A 29 -5.40 -0.32 7.51
N GLY A 30 -6.21 -0.87 8.40
CA GLY A 30 -6.75 -0.16 9.55
C GLY A 30 -8.26 -0.35 9.69
N PRO A 31 -8.85 0.13 10.80
CA PRO A 31 -10.29 -0.01 11.04
C PRO A 31 -11.11 0.58 9.88
N GLY A 32 -11.98 -0.23 9.28
CA GLY A 32 -12.85 0.19 8.19
C GLY A 32 -12.18 0.34 6.81
N ARG A 33 -10.90 -0.02 6.67
CA ARG A 33 -10.15 0.08 5.40
C ARG A 33 -9.74 -1.30 4.87
N GLY A 34 -9.60 -1.40 3.56
CA GLY A 34 -8.99 -2.56 2.92
C GLY A 34 -7.54 -2.76 3.37
N THR A 35 -7.04 -4.00 3.32
CA THR A 35 -5.70 -4.35 3.82
C THR A 35 -4.57 -3.67 3.07
N THR A 36 -4.81 -3.31 1.81
CA THR A 36 -3.85 -2.60 0.94
C THR A 36 -4.16 -1.11 0.82
N GLN A 37 -5.25 -0.63 1.42
CA GLN A 37 -5.66 0.76 1.35
C GLN A 37 -4.83 1.61 2.32
N THR A 38 -4.31 2.74 1.85
CA THR A 38 -3.54 3.69 2.67
C THR A 38 -4.46 4.55 3.54
N ASP A 39 -3.90 5.52 4.28
CA ASP A 39 -4.69 6.52 5.01
C ASP A 39 -5.42 7.50 4.09
N ASN A 40 -5.10 7.50 2.80
CA ASN A 40 -5.92 8.11 1.77
C ASN A 40 -6.82 7.05 1.13
N ASP A 41 -8.13 7.22 1.24
CA ASP A 41 -9.14 6.28 0.74
C ASP A 41 -9.05 5.99 -0.77
N LYS A 42 -8.38 6.85 -1.55
CA LYS A 42 -8.22 6.70 -2.99
C LYS A 42 -6.90 6.05 -3.39
N ILE A 43 -6.00 5.78 -2.44
CA ILE A 43 -4.66 5.27 -2.73
C ILE A 43 -4.45 3.93 -2.03
N PHE A 44 -3.92 2.97 -2.78
CA PHE A 44 -3.60 1.62 -2.32
C PHE A 44 -2.12 1.34 -2.59
N ALA A 45 -1.52 0.50 -1.75
CA ALA A 45 -0.12 0.13 -1.84
C ALA A 45 0.08 -1.34 -1.47
N GLY A 46 1.18 -1.93 -1.96
CA GLY A 46 1.57 -3.30 -1.66
C GLY A 46 2.99 -3.59 -2.11
N GLY A 47 3.47 -4.81 -1.87
CA GLY A 47 4.84 -5.23 -2.18
C GLY A 47 5.89 -4.56 -1.28
N ASP A 48 7.10 -4.42 -1.78
CA ASP A 48 8.26 -4.02 -0.96
C ASP A 48 8.13 -2.61 -0.37
N ALA A 49 7.33 -1.74 -0.99
CA ALA A 49 7.05 -0.41 -0.45
C ALA A 49 6.24 -0.44 0.86
N VAL A 50 5.55 -1.56 1.14
CA VAL A 50 4.72 -1.77 2.34
C VAL A 50 5.35 -2.79 3.30
N HIS A 51 6.01 -3.83 2.78
CA HIS A 51 6.52 -4.94 3.60
C HIS A 51 8.06 -4.95 3.73
N GLY A 52 8.78 -4.13 2.95
CA GLY A 52 10.23 -4.23 2.81
C GLY A 52 10.64 -5.36 1.86
N ALA A 53 11.93 -5.70 1.83
CA ALA A 53 12.46 -6.71 0.93
C ALA A 53 11.80 -8.08 1.17
N ASP A 54 11.05 -8.57 0.19
CA ASP A 54 10.29 -9.82 0.27
C ASP A 54 10.29 -10.56 -1.09
N LEU A 55 9.60 -11.70 -1.16
CA LEU A 55 9.49 -12.51 -2.37
C LEU A 55 8.61 -11.82 -3.42
N VAL A 56 8.93 -12.05 -4.70
CA VAL A 56 8.10 -11.55 -5.81
C VAL A 56 6.66 -12.05 -5.72
N VAL A 57 6.44 -13.27 -5.22
CA VAL A 57 5.10 -13.86 -5.09
C VAL A 57 4.24 -13.13 -4.06
N THR A 58 4.81 -12.66 -2.95
CA THR A 58 4.08 -11.87 -1.95
C THR A 58 3.74 -10.49 -2.49
N ALA A 59 4.65 -9.86 -3.24
CA ALA A 59 4.34 -8.61 -3.96
C ALA A 59 3.20 -8.80 -4.98
N MET A 60 3.19 -9.91 -5.73
CA MET A 60 2.10 -10.24 -6.66
C MET A 60 0.76 -10.46 -5.95
N VAL A 61 0.76 -11.15 -4.80
CA VAL A 61 -0.46 -11.34 -3.99
C VAL A 61 -1.00 -10.00 -3.49
N ALA A 62 -0.12 -9.13 -2.98
CA ALA A 62 -0.51 -7.80 -2.54
C ALA A 62 -1.10 -6.96 -3.69
N GLY A 63 -0.51 -7.01 -4.88
CA GLY A 63 -1.05 -6.33 -6.07
C GLY A 63 -2.42 -6.85 -6.49
N ARG A 64 -2.63 -8.18 -6.46
CA ARG A 64 -3.93 -8.78 -6.75
C ARG A 64 -4.98 -8.37 -5.70
N GLN A 65 -4.62 -8.35 -4.43
CA GLN A 65 -5.50 -7.91 -3.36
C GLN A 65 -5.90 -6.44 -3.53
N ALA A 66 -4.94 -5.57 -3.85
CA ALA A 66 -5.20 -4.15 -4.10
C ALA A 66 -6.17 -3.94 -5.26
N ALA A 67 -6.03 -4.68 -6.36
CA ALA A 67 -6.96 -4.61 -7.47
C ALA A 67 -8.40 -5.01 -7.05
N HIS A 68 -8.56 -6.08 -6.27
CA HIS A 68 -9.87 -6.48 -5.75
C HIS A 68 -10.48 -5.43 -4.82
N GLU A 69 -9.68 -4.84 -3.93
CA GLU A 69 -10.15 -3.80 -3.00
C GLU A 69 -10.55 -2.51 -3.74
N MET A 70 -9.81 -2.13 -4.78
CA MET A 70 -10.19 -1.02 -5.67
C MET A 70 -11.53 -1.28 -6.36
N LEU A 71 -11.72 -2.48 -6.93
CA LEU A 71 -12.98 -2.85 -7.59
C LEU A 71 -14.15 -2.86 -6.61
N ALA A 72 -13.96 -3.38 -5.41
CA ALA A 72 -14.98 -3.35 -4.36
C ALA A 72 -15.35 -1.89 -3.99
N LEU A 73 -14.35 -1.02 -3.85
CA LEU A 73 -14.56 0.40 -3.55
C LEU A 73 -15.32 1.12 -4.68
N PHE A 74 -15.04 0.82 -5.95
CA PHE A 74 -15.78 1.39 -7.08
C PHE A 74 -17.23 0.92 -7.12
N ARG A 75 -17.48 -0.38 -6.96
CA ARG A 75 -18.84 -0.93 -6.89
C ARG A 75 -19.66 -0.28 -5.77
N ASN A 76 -19.07 -0.14 -4.59
CA ASN A 76 -19.73 0.51 -3.45
C ASN A 76 -20.08 1.99 -3.72
N LYS A 77 -19.26 2.70 -4.51
CA LYS A 77 -19.53 4.10 -4.90
C LYS A 77 -20.60 4.22 -5.97
N GLU A 78 -20.72 3.22 -6.84
CA GLU A 78 -21.70 3.20 -7.93
C GLU A 78 -23.10 2.76 -7.48
N GLY A 79 -23.27 2.37 -6.21
CA GLY A 79 -24.59 2.10 -5.62
C GLY A 79 -25.27 0.85 -6.16
N VAL A 80 -24.50 -0.16 -6.59
CA VAL A 80 -24.97 -1.49 -7.02
C VAL A 80 -24.66 -2.55 -5.98
#